data_AF-A0A2V7G6G0-F1
#
_entry.id   AF-A0A2V7G6G0-F1
#
_cell.length_a   1.000
_cell.length_b   1.000
_cell.length_c   1.000
_cell.angle_alpha   90.00
_cell.angle_beta   90.00
_cell.angle_gamma   90.00
#
_symmetry.space_group_name_H-M   'P 1'
#
loop_
_entity.id
_entity.type
_entity.pdbx_description
1 polymer ?
#
loop_
_entity_poly.entity_id
_entity_poly.type
_entity_poly.pdbx_seq_one_letter_code
_entity_poly.pdbx_strand_id
1 'polypeptide(L)'
;NIGFRTCADWLSWRVGLAPGAARERVRVARALGTLPLLAQALARGELSYAKVRALTRVATPEDEERLLGVGRGGTAAQVERIVRGWRRVD
;
A
#
# COMPACT_ATOMS: atom_id res chain seq x y z
N ASN A 1 -30.11 -11.54 -1.69
CA ASN A 1 -28.68 -11.75 -2.04
C ASN A 1 -27.93 -11.99 -0.74
N ILE A 2 -27.31 -13.16 -0.54
CA ILE A 2 -26.64 -13.56 0.73
C ILE A 2 -25.13 -13.27 0.71
N GLY A 3 -24.68 -12.32 -0.13
CA GLY A 3 -23.28 -11.95 -0.30
C GLY A 3 -22.86 -10.63 0.36
N PHE A 4 -21.55 -10.38 0.36
CA PHE A 4 -20.96 -9.09 0.77
C PHE A 4 -20.94 -8.12 -0.42
N ARG A 5 -21.19 -6.82 -0.18
CA ARG A 5 -21.25 -5.82 -1.26
C ARG A 5 -19.88 -5.48 -1.84
N THR A 6 -18.80 -5.64 -1.06
CA THR A 6 -17.43 -5.38 -1.49
C THR A 6 -16.45 -6.37 -0.85
N CYS A 7 -15.26 -6.53 -1.45
CA CYS A 7 -14.17 -7.29 -0.82
C CYS A 7 -13.80 -6.76 0.57
N ALA A 8 -13.93 -5.44 0.79
CA ALA A 8 -13.64 -4.84 2.09
C ALA A 8 -14.71 -5.19 3.13
N ASP A 9 -15.99 -5.27 2.73
CA ASP A 9 -17.08 -5.71 3.61
C ASP A 9 -16.88 -7.18 4.02
N TRP A 10 -16.52 -8.05 3.07
CA TRP A 10 -16.14 -9.44 3.37
C TRP A 10 -14.93 -9.51 4.29
N LEU A 11 -13.86 -8.76 4.01
CA LEU A 11 -12.63 -8.77 4.80
C LEU A 11 -12.86 -8.27 6.23
N SER A 12 -13.67 -7.21 6.39
CA SER A 12 -14.08 -6.67 7.69
C SER A 12 -14.81 -7.73 8.51
N TRP A 13 -15.82 -8.38 7.92
CA TRP A 13 -16.57 -9.45 8.58
C TRP A 13 -15.69 -10.67 8.89
N ARG A 14 -14.84 -11.10 7.96
CA ARG A 14 -14.07 -12.34 8.09
C ARG A 14 -12.90 -12.23 9.06
N VAL A 15 -12.25 -11.06 9.14
CA VAL A 15 -10.99 -10.86 9.88
C VAL A 15 -11.18 -9.92 11.08
N GLY A 16 -12.39 -9.39 11.31
CA GLY A 16 -12.69 -8.48 12.43
C GLY A 16 -12.03 -7.10 12.30
N LEU A 17 -11.63 -6.71 11.09
CA LEU A 17 -11.05 -5.40 10.86
C LEU A 17 -12.13 -4.33 10.83
N ALA A 18 -11.83 -3.16 11.40
CA ALA A 18 -12.66 -1.98 11.22
C ALA A 18 -12.86 -1.68 9.72
N PRO A 19 -14.04 -1.21 9.27
CA PRO A 19 -14.32 -1.02 7.85
C PRO A 19 -13.30 -0.16 7.10
N GLY A 20 -12.74 0.88 7.74
CA GLY A 20 -11.68 1.70 7.17
C GLY A 20 -10.38 0.92 6.93
N ALA A 21 -9.94 0.13 7.92
CA ALA A 21 -8.73 -0.69 7.82
C ALA A 21 -8.88 -1.81 6.77
N ALA A 22 -10.09 -2.37 6.62
CA ALA A 22 -10.37 -3.36 5.59
C ALA A 22 -10.27 -2.75 4.17
N ARG A 23 -10.88 -1.57 3.94
CA ARG A 23 -10.77 -0.86 2.67
C ARG A 23 -9.33 -0.52 2.32
N GLU A 24 -8.57 -0.08 3.31
CA GLU A 24 -7.15 0.25 3.15
C GLU A 24 -6.34 -0.98 2.71
N ARG A 25 -6.51 -2.12 3.38
CA ARG A 25 -5.83 -3.38 3.02
C ARG A 25 -6.20 -3.83 1.60
N VAL A 26 -7.49 -3.77 1.24
CA VAL A 26 -7.93 -4.12 -0.12
C VAL A 26 -7.31 -3.19 -1.16
N ARG A 27 -7.23 -1.88 -0.90
CA ARG A 27 -6.56 -0.93 -1.80
C ARG A 27 -5.08 -1.27 -1.98
N VAL A 28 -4.37 -1.53 -0.89
CA VAL A 28 -2.95 -1.93 -0.93
C VAL A 28 -2.77 -3.21 -1.73
N ALA A 29 -3.57 -4.24 -1.44
CA ALA A 29 -3.49 -5.53 -2.13
C ALA A 29 -3.72 -5.39 -3.64
N ARG A 30 -4.68 -4.55 -4.06
CA ARG A 30 -4.94 -4.28 -5.47
C ARG A 30 -3.77 -3.55 -6.14
N ALA A 31 -3.22 -2.52 -5.49
CA ALA A 31 -2.08 -1.77 -6.03
C ALA A 31 -0.83 -2.65 -6.19
N LEU A 32 -0.57 -3.54 -5.22
CA LEU A 32 0.55 -4.49 -5.31
C LEU A 32 0.44 -5.47 -6.49
N GLY A 33 -0.76 -5.67 -7.05
CA GLY A 33 -0.95 -6.48 -8.26
C GLY A 33 -0.23 -5.92 -9.49
N THR A 34 0.08 -4.62 -9.50
CA THR A 34 0.82 -3.94 -10.59
C THR A 34 2.18 -3.39 -10.14
N LEU A 35 2.59 -3.68 -8.90
CA LEU A 35 3.81 -3.15 -8.26
C LEU A 35 4.61 -4.33 -7.67
N PRO A 36 5.24 -5.16 -8.53
CA PRO A 36 5.91 -6.38 -8.11
C PRO A 36 7.13 -6.13 -7.21
N LEU A 37 7.87 -5.04 -7.39
CA LEU A 37 9.05 -4.76 -6.57
C LEU A 37 8.65 -4.41 -5.13
N LEU A 38 7.61 -3.59 -4.95
CA LEU A 38 7.06 -3.27 -3.64
C LEU A 38 6.38 -4.49 -3.00
N ALA A 39 5.69 -5.32 -3.79
CA ALA A 39 5.08 -6.55 -3.29
C ALA A 39 6.13 -7.51 -2.74
N GLN A 40 7.22 -7.71 -3.48
CA GLN A 40 8.33 -8.55 -3.05
C GLN A 40 9.07 -7.98 -1.84
N ALA A 41 9.30 -6.66 -1.80
CA ALA A 41 9.95 -6.02 -0.67
C ALA A 41 9.11 -6.13 0.62
N LEU A 42 7.78 -6.09 0.51
CA LEU A 42 6.88 -6.40 1.62
C LEU A 42 7.00 -7.86 2.05
N ALA A 43 6.95 -8.79 1.09
CA ALA A 43 7.00 -10.23 1.36
C ALA A 43 8.31 -10.66 2.04
N ARG A 44 9.42 -10.00 1.70
CA ARG A 44 10.74 -10.22 2.34
C ARG A 44 10.94 -9.45 3.64
N GLY A 45 9.98 -8.61 4.05
CA GLY A 45 10.09 -7.79 5.26
C GLY A 45 11.04 -6.59 5.14
N GLU A 46 11.53 -6.28 3.94
CA GLU A 46 12.39 -5.11 3.67
C GLU A 46 11.61 -3.79 3.83
N LEU A 47 10.32 -3.82 3.50
CA LEU A 47 9.39 -2.73 3.76
C LEU A 47 8.27 -3.20 4.70
N SER A 48 7.96 -2.38 5.69
CA SER A 48 6.79 -2.62 6.53
C SER A 48 5.50 -2.29 5.78
N TYR A 49 4.39 -2.90 6.20
CA TYR A 49 3.06 -2.59 5.67
C TYR A 49 2.75 -1.08 5.70
N ALA A 50 3.16 -0.37 6.76
CA ALA A 50 2.95 1.07 6.87
C ALA A 50 3.62 1.85 5.72
N LYS A 51 4.87 1.50 5.37
CA LYS A 51 5.60 2.11 4.24
C LYS A 51 4.92 1.79 2.92
N VAL A 52 4.63 0.53 2.65
CA VAL A 52 3.99 0.07 1.40
C VAL A 52 2.63 0.72 1.21
N ARG A 53 1.86 0.80 2.29
CA ARG A 53 0.57 1.48 2.29
C ARG A 53 0.69 2.96 1.90
N ALA A 54 1.73 3.66 2.36
CA ALA A 54 1.98 5.03 1.95
C ALA A 54 2.40 5.11 0.47
N LEU A 55 3.41 4.33 0.07
CA LEU A 55 3.98 4.34 -1.29
C LEU A 55 2.94 4.03 -2.37
N THR A 56 2.10 3.01 -2.15
CA THR A 56 1.02 2.61 -3.08
C THR A 56 -0.06 3.67 -3.31
N ARG A 57 0.00 4.84 -2.66
CA ARG A 57 -0.90 5.98 -2.97
C ARG A 57 -0.45 6.78 -4.18
N VAL A 58 0.83 6.70 -4.52
CA VAL A 58 1.46 7.49 -5.58
C VAL A 58 2.18 6.60 -6.60
N ALA A 59 2.64 5.42 -6.19
CA ALA A 59 3.38 4.52 -7.05
C ALA A 59 2.60 4.08 -8.30
N THR A 60 3.28 4.15 -9.43
CA THR A 60 2.95 3.56 -10.73
C THR A 60 4.06 2.55 -11.10
N PRO A 61 3.85 1.70 -12.12
CA PRO A 61 4.90 0.81 -12.58
C PRO A 61 6.18 1.54 -13.02
N GLU A 62 6.06 2.75 -13.54
CA GLU A 62 7.17 3.54 -14.07
C GLU A 62 8.05 4.15 -12.97
N ASP A 63 7.47 4.54 -11.83
CA ASP A 63 8.20 5.15 -10.71
C ASP A 63 8.50 4.17 -9.56
N GLU A 64 8.10 2.89 -9.71
CA GLU A 64 8.14 1.88 -8.65
C GLU A 64 9.54 1.72 -8.05
N GLU A 65 10.57 1.60 -8.90
CA GLU A 65 11.96 1.41 -8.47
C GLU A 65 12.47 2.60 -7.66
N ARG A 66 12.14 3.82 -8.10
CA ARG A 66 12.50 5.06 -7.40
C ARG A 66 11.83 5.14 -6.03
N LEU A 67 10.53 4.80 -5.95
CA LEU A 67 9.78 4.77 -4.71
C LEU A 67 10.19 3.63 -3.76
N LEU A 68 10.62 2.49 -4.29
CA LEU A 68 11.23 1.43 -3.50
C LEU A 68 12.50 1.92 -2.80
N GLY A 69 13.34 2.69 -3.50
CA GLY A 69 14.50 3.36 -2.91
C GLY A 69 14.13 4.27 -1.74
N VAL A 70 13.11 5.11 -1.92
CA VAL A 70 12.55 5.96 -0.85
C VAL A 70 12.07 5.12 0.35
N GLY A 71 11.37 4.03 0.07
CA GLY A 71 10.87 3.12 1.10
C GLY A 71 11.97 2.52 1.97
N ARG A 72 13.10 2.14 1.37
CA ARG A 72 14.23 1.53 2.09
C ARG A 72 15.00 2.55 2.92
N GLY A 73 15.11 3.80 2.47
CA GLY A 73 15.96 4.83 3.06
C GLY A 73 15.44 5.55 4.31
N GLY A 74 14.20 5.33 4.75
CA GLY A 74 13.63 6.08 5.87
C GLY A 74 12.60 5.34 6.71
N THR A 75 12.15 5.96 7.80
CA THR A 75 11.03 5.48 8.62
C THR A 75 9.69 5.66 7.89
N ALA A 76 8.64 4.98 8.34
CA ALA A 76 7.30 5.14 7.75
C ALA A 76 6.82 6.61 7.78
N ALA A 77 7.14 7.36 8.84
CA ALA A 77 6.79 8.78 8.95
C ALA A 77 7.55 9.65 7.93
N GLN A 78 8.82 9.35 7.66
CA GLN A 78 9.59 10.03 6.62
C GLN A 78 9.04 9.71 5.23
N VAL A 79 8.74 8.44 4.95
CA VAL A 79 8.12 8.00 3.69
C VAL A 79 6.78 8.69 3.47
N GLU A 80 5.92 8.76 4.49
CA GLU A 80 4.63 9.46 4.39
C GLU A 80 4.79 10.95 4.07
N ARG A 81 5.81 11.61 4.62
CA ARG A 81 6.11 13.01 4.31
C ARG A 81 6.51 13.19 2.85
N ILE A 82 7.37 12.32 2.33
CA ILE A 82 7.84 12.34 0.94
C ILE A 82 6.66 12.09 -0.01
N VAL A 83 5.84 11.06 0.25
CA VAL A 83 4.67 10.69 -0.55
C VAL A 83 3.68 11.86 -0.70
N ARG A 84 3.48 12.67 0.35
CA ARG A 84 2.59 13.86 0.29
C ARG A 84 3.04 14.90 -0.75
N GLY A 85 4.34 14.97 -1.03
CA GLY A 85 4.91 15.89 -2.01
C GLY A 85 5.18 15.28 -3.39
N TRP A 86 5.06 13.96 -3.53
CA TRP A 86 5.55 13.20 -4.70
C TRP A 86 5.00 13.71 -6.04
N ARG A 87 3.68 13.88 -6.13
CA ARG A 87 2.98 14.36 -7.34
C ARG A 87 3.32 15.80 -7.78
N ARG A 88 4.18 16.51 -7.03
CA ARG A 88 4.66 17.85 -7.38
C ARG A 88 6.08 17.82 -7.95
N VAL A 89 6.76 16.68 -7.88
CA VAL A 89 8.18 16.50 -8.21
C VAL A 89 8.37 15.68 -9.48
N ASP A 90 7.42 14.80 -9.80
CA ASP A 90 7.29 14.15 -11.11
C ASP A 90 6.42 14.99 -12.06
#